data_AF-A0A2G4F9H8-F1
#
_entry.id   AF-A0A2G4F9H8-F1
#
_cell.length_a   1.000
_cell.length_b   1.000
_cell.length_c   1.000
_cell.angle_alpha   90.00
_cell.angle_beta   90.00
_cell.angle_gamma   90.00
#
_symmetry.space_group_name_H-M   'P 1'
#
loop_
_entity.id
_entity.type
_entity.pdbx_description
1 polymer ?
#
loop_
_entity_poly.entity_id
_entity_poly.type
_entity_poly.pdbx_seq_one_letter_code
_entity_poly.pdbx_strand_id
1 'polypeptide(L)'
;SALGTGGVVIGGTGQLFVATTITNDLIVNAGGRLAGNGATGAVTVNSTGVLAAATTPGLLNAATLTTNGLTTLKSGSVLEWKVNDAAGLAGIGYDTFAFGLGLDLSNLSAANKATIRVVSFANAGDAVFGNSTAFANGQARTFTLANVASITMPGSTNNITDLFAYDLTQFRFADGTQSDLASWSLAYDGSAIVLAYASAIPEPSTYGLGLGCLALAFVAVRRRRQSAPKA
;
A
#
# COMPACT_ATOMS: atom_id res chain seq x y z
N SER A 1 21.86 -23.39 8.44
CA SER A 1 20.94 -22.81 7.45
C SER A 1 20.31 -23.94 6.65
N ALA A 2 18.99 -23.97 6.49
CA ALA A 2 18.27 -25.02 5.74
C ALA A 2 18.61 -25.03 4.24
N LEU A 3 19.15 -23.92 3.69
CA LEU A 3 19.46 -23.75 2.27
C LEU A 3 20.98 -23.66 2.00
N GLY A 4 21.82 -24.03 2.97
CA GLY A 4 23.27 -23.85 2.88
C GLY A 4 23.69 -22.38 2.98
N THR A 5 24.85 -22.03 2.42
CA THR A 5 25.46 -20.69 2.54
C THR A 5 25.48 -19.89 1.23
N GLY A 6 25.07 -20.47 0.11
CA GLY A 6 25.03 -19.78 -1.18
C GLY A 6 23.85 -18.82 -1.32
N GLY A 7 23.93 -17.90 -2.28
CA GLY A 7 22.77 -17.10 -2.68
C GLY A 7 21.68 -17.97 -3.29
N VAL A 8 20.42 -17.58 -3.11
CA VAL A 8 19.25 -18.30 -3.62
C VAL A 8 18.57 -17.46 -4.69
N VAL A 9 18.31 -18.06 -5.85
CA VAL A 9 17.64 -17.41 -6.98
C VAL A 9 16.27 -18.03 -7.18
N ILE A 10 15.24 -17.19 -7.24
CA ILE A 10 13.85 -17.57 -7.46
C ILE A 10 13.40 -16.94 -8.78
N GLY A 11 12.91 -17.71 -9.75
CA GLY A 11 12.47 -17.17 -11.04
C GLY A 11 11.46 -18.07 -11.75
N GLY A 12 10.96 -17.63 -12.89
CA GLY A 12 9.95 -18.37 -13.66
C GLY A 12 8.63 -18.40 -12.89
N THR A 13 8.06 -19.55 -12.61
CA THR A 13 6.88 -19.69 -11.73
C THR A 13 7.26 -20.18 -10.32
N GLY A 14 8.56 -20.14 -9.99
CA GLY A 14 9.08 -20.63 -8.71
C GLY A 14 8.64 -19.76 -7.54
N GLN A 15 8.35 -20.42 -6.41
CA GLN A 15 8.04 -19.74 -5.16
C GLN A 15 8.93 -20.27 -4.04
N LEU A 16 9.52 -19.37 -3.26
CA LEU A 16 10.14 -19.70 -1.98
C LEU A 16 9.26 -19.17 -0.86
N PHE A 17 8.88 -20.06 0.05
CA PHE A 17 8.18 -19.70 1.27
C PHE A 17 9.11 -19.79 2.48
N VAL A 18 9.25 -18.69 3.21
CA VAL A 18 10.15 -18.55 4.35
C VAL A 18 9.35 -18.44 5.64
N ALA A 19 9.22 -19.55 6.36
CA ALA A 19 8.49 -19.63 7.64
C ALA A 19 9.38 -19.41 8.88
N THR A 20 10.70 -19.33 8.68
CA THR A 20 11.72 -19.23 9.73
C THR A 20 12.85 -18.31 9.28
N THR A 21 13.91 -18.18 10.07
CA THR A 21 15.07 -17.39 9.69
C THR A 21 16.03 -18.19 8.79
N ILE A 22 16.25 -17.70 7.58
CA ILE A 22 17.37 -18.07 6.71
C ILE A 22 18.33 -16.89 6.60
N THR A 23 19.62 -17.15 6.48
CA THR A 23 20.65 -16.11 6.37
C THR A 23 21.08 -15.85 4.92
N ASN A 24 20.49 -16.60 3.98
CA ASN A 24 20.84 -16.54 2.57
C ASN A 24 20.34 -15.22 1.95
N ASP A 25 21.18 -14.65 1.10
CA ASP A 25 20.77 -13.57 0.21
C ASP A 25 19.95 -14.14 -0.94
N LEU A 26 18.94 -13.38 -1.35
CA LEU A 26 17.92 -13.82 -2.30
C LEU A 26 17.83 -12.88 -3.49
N ILE A 27 17.68 -13.47 -4.68
CA ILE A 27 17.35 -12.76 -5.90
C ILE A 27 16.01 -13.29 -6.41
N VAL A 28 15.02 -12.40 -6.49
CA VAL A 28 13.70 -12.71 -7.04
C VAL A 28 13.64 -12.17 -8.47
N ASN A 29 13.83 -13.06 -9.43
CA ASN A 29 13.74 -12.79 -10.86
C ASN A 29 12.29 -12.81 -11.35
N ALA A 30 12.12 -12.43 -12.62
CA ALA A 30 10.82 -12.37 -13.29
C ALA A 30 9.94 -13.62 -13.04
N GLY A 31 8.70 -13.37 -12.63
CA GLY A 31 7.68 -14.35 -12.25
C GLY A 31 7.95 -15.11 -10.94
N GLY A 32 9.17 -15.02 -10.38
CA GLY A 32 9.52 -15.61 -9.11
C GLY A 32 8.81 -14.93 -7.93
N ARG A 33 8.60 -15.68 -6.85
CA ARG A 33 7.97 -15.16 -5.64
C ARG A 33 8.76 -15.53 -4.39
N LEU A 34 9.13 -14.53 -3.61
CA LEU A 34 9.52 -14.70 -2.22
C LEU A 34 8.33 -14.35 -1.33
N ALA A 35 7.88 -15.31 -0.54
CA ALA A 35 6.80 -15.13 0.43
C ALA A 35 7.17 -15.70 1.81
N GLY A 36 6.45 -15.32 2.85
CA GLY A 36 6.67 -15.90 4.18
C GLY A 36 6.40 -14.94 5.32
N ASN A 37 6.62 -15.42 6.54
CA ASN A 37 6.55 -14.64 7.77
C ASN A 37 7.83 -14.77 8.63
N GLY A 38 8.87 -15.39 8.05
CA GLY A 38 10.18 -15.55 8.67
C GLY A 38 11.12 -14.41 8.33
N ALA A 39 12.42 -14.69 8.39
CA ALA A 39 13.47 -13.72 8.11
C ALA A 39 14.45 -14.25 7.05
N THR A 40 15.03 -13.33 6.28
CA THR A 40 15.98 -13.63 5.20
C THR A 40 17.24 -12.78 5.31
N GLY A 41 18.25 -13.03 4.46
CA GLY A 41 19.38 -12.13 4.27
C GLY A 41 19.00 -10.87 3.49
N ALA A 42 19.89 -10.41 2.60
CA ALA A 42 19.55 -9.37 1.64
C ALA A 42 18.59 -9.89 0.57
N VAL A 43 17.75 -9.02 0.01
CA VAL A 43 16.79 -9.40 -1.03
C VAL A 43 16.89 -8.41 -2.18
N THR A 44 17.12 -8.90 -3.39
CA THR A 44 16.95 -8.11 -4.62
C THR A 44 15.72 -8.59 -5.36
N VAL A 45 14.77 -7.70 -5.61
CA VAL A 45 13.57 -7.99 -6.40
C VAL A 45 13.72 -7.34 -7.77
N ASN A 46 13.86 -8.17 -8.80
CA ASN A 46 13.96 -7.74 -10.17
C ASN A 46 12.57 -7.53 -10.79
N SER A 47 12.54 -7.01 -12.01
CA SER A 47 11.30 -6.72 -12.73
C SER A 47 10.37 -7.93 -12.78
N THR A 48 9.10 -7.74 -12.39
CA THR A 48 8.05 -8.75 -12.24
C THR A 48 8.30 -9.86 -11.21
N GLY A 49 9.40 -9.79 -10.45
CA GLY A 49 9.58 -10.56 -9.23
C GLY A 49 8.66 -10.04 -8.12
N VAL A 50 8.18 -10.95 -7.26
CA VAL A 50 7.21 -10.62 -6.21
C VAL A 50 7.80 -10.86 -4.82
N LEU A 51 7.70 -9.84 -3.97
CA LEU A 51 7.93 -9.93 -2.54
C LEU A 51 6.59 -9.80 -1.81
N ALA A 52 6.26 -10.76 -0.95
CA ALA A 52 4.99 -10.77 -0.21
C ALA A 52 5.19 -11.29 1.22
N ALA A 53 4.43 -10.80 2.18
CA ALA A 53 4.31 -11.50 3.46
C ALA A 53 3.24 -12.61 3.33
N ALA A 54 3.38 -13.73 4.02
CA ALA A 54 2.34 -14.77 4.10
C ALA A 54 2.64 -15.75 5.24
N THR A 55 1.63 -16.20 5.98
CA THR A 55 1.79 -17.26 6.99
C THR A 55 1.66 -18.67 6.41
N THR A 56 1.01 -18.80 5.26
CA THR A 56 0.78 -20.07 4.56
C THR A 56 0.90 -19.89 3.05
N PRO A 57 1.64 -20.77 2.33
CA PRO A 57 1.70 -20.73 0.87
C PRO A 57 0.31 -20.84 0.23
N GLY A 58 0.04 -20.00 -0.76
CA GLY A 58 -1.19 -20.06 -1.56
C GLY A 58 -2.47 -19.60 -0.86
N LEU A 59 -2.41 -19.26 0.43
CA LEU A 59 -3.54 -18.69 1.17
C LEU A 59 -3.29 -17.23 1.49
N LEU A 60 -4.36 -16.44 1.47
CA LEU A 60 -4.35 -15.03 1.84
C LEU A 60 -4.41 -14.92 3.35
N ASN A 61 -3.30 -14.42 3.90
CA ASN A 61 -3.12 -14.15 5.31
C ASN A 61 -2.27 -12.89 5.43
N ALA A 62 -2.61 -12.06 6.40
CA ALA A 62 -1.75 -10.98 6.83
C ALA A 62 -0.53 -11.56 7.56
N ALA A 63 0.65 -11.01 7.30
CA ALA A 63 1.88 -11.46 7.94
C ALA A 63 2.94 -10.36 7.96
N THR A 64 4.05 -10.63 8.68
CA THR A 64 5.26 -9.82 8.64
C THR A 64 6.39 -10.62 8.01
N LEU A 65 6.95 -10.16 6.89
CA LEU A 65 8.19 -10.72 6.33
C LEU A 65 9.39 -9.83 6.68
N THR A 66 10.46 -10.44 7.18
CA THR A 66 11.68 -9.73 7.57
C THR A 66 12.81 -10.00 6.57
N THR A 67 13.53 -8.94 6.21
CA THR A 67 14.81 -9.03 5.50
C THR A 67 15.88 -8.44 6.41
N ASN A 68 16.78 -9.26 6.93
CA ASN A 68 17.85 -8.80 7.82
C ASN A 68 18.95 -8.07 7.05
N GLY A 69 19.05 -8.27 5.74
CA GLY A 69 19.95 -7.52 4.86
C GLY A 69 19.28 -6.28 4.24
N LEU A 70 20.00 -5.65 3.30
CA LEU A 70 19.45 -4.57 2.48
C LEU A 70 18.45 -5.16 1.47
N THR A 71 17.23 -4.61 1.42
CA THR A 71 16.27 -4.96 0.37
C THR A 71 16.40 -3.98 -0.79
N THR A 72 16.53 -4.47 -2.02
CA THR A 72 16.65 -3.65 -3.23
C THR A 72 15.47 -3.91 -4.15
N LEU A 73 14.75 -2.85 -4.53
CA LEU A 73 13.67 -2.92 -5.52
C LEU A 73 14.14 -2.35 -6.86
N LYS A 74 14.05 -3.15 -7.92
CA LYS A 74 14.29 -2.69 -9.29
C LYS A 74 12.98 -2.27 -9.96
N SER A 75 13.09 -1.51 -11.04
CA SER A 75 11.93 -1.12 -11.85
C SER A 75 11.07 -2.33 -12.25
N GLY A 76 9.76 -2.23 -12.07
CA GLY A 76 8.78 -3.28 -12.30
C GLY A 76 8.74 -4.39 -11.24
N SER A 77 9.53 -4.32 -10.16
CA SER A 77 9.37 -5.24 -9.03
C SER A 77 8.02 -5.06 -8.36
N VAL A 78 7.48 -6.12 -7.76
CA VAL A 78 6.19 -6.08 -7.08
C VAL A 78 6.35 -6.32 -5.59
N LEU A 79 5.84 -5.39 -4.80
CA LEU A 79 5.56 -5.61 -3.39
C LEU A 79 4.06 -5.90 -3.26
N GLU A 80 3.72 -7.13 -2.90
CA GLU A 80 2.33 -7.53 -2.71
C GLU A 80 1.93 -7.36 -1.23
N TRP A 81 0.96 -6.49 -1.01
CA TRP A 81 0.43 -6.16 0.30
C TRP A 81 -1.02 -6.61 0.39
N LYS A 82 -1.30 -7.50 1.35
CA LYS A 82 -2.63 -8.05 1.59
C LYS A 82 -3.31 -7.37 2.78
N VAL A 83 -4.63 -7.22 2.71
CA VAL A 83 -5.47 -6.71 3.81
C VAL A 83 -6.77 -7.50 3.95
N ASN A 84 -7.08 -7.95 5.17
CA ASN A 84 -8.41 -8.49 5.52
C ASN A 84 -9.18 -7.60 6.47
N ASP A 85 -8.50 -6.89 7.35
CA ASP A 85 -9.10 -6.02 8.34
C ASP A 85 -8.30 -4.73 8.42
N ALA A 86 -8.86 -3.67 7.85
CA ALA A 86 -8.21 -2.36 7.84
C ALA A 86 -8.21 -1.65 9.20
N ALA A 87 -8.93 -2.17 10.20
CA ALA A 87 -8.83 -1.73 11.60
C ALA A 87 -7.86 -2.60 12.41
N GLY A 88 -7.41 -3.72 11.86
CA GLY A 88 -6.48 -4.64 12.51
C GLY A 88 -5.05 -4.10 12.57
N LEU A 89 -4.18 -4.85 13.26
CA LEU A 89 -2.77 -4.51 13.41
C LEU A 89 -1.94 -4.97 12.21
N ALA A 90 -0.82 -4.29 11.96
CA ALA A 90 0.19 -4.73 10.99
C ALA A 90 0.67 -6.16 11.31
N GLY A 91 0.76 -7.00 10.28
CA GLY A 91 1.07 -8.42 10.38
C GLY A 91 -0.08 -9.32 10.83
N ILE A 92 -1.27 -8.76 11.12
CA ILE A 92 -2.45 -9.50 11.61
C ILE A 92 -3.71 -9.18 10.80
N GLY A 93 -4.07 -7.91 10.64
CA GLY A 93 -5.19 -7.45 9.79
C GLY A 93 -4.76 -7.08 8.37
N TYR A 94 -3.47 -6.79 8.20
CA TYR A 94 -2.85 -6.52 6.91
C TYR A 94 -1.35 -6.85 6.96
N ASP A 95 -0.74 -7.04 5.79
CA ASP A 95 0.68 -7.37 5.66
C ASP A 95 1.58 -6.23 6.15
N THR A 96 2.78 -6.56 6.61
CA THR A 96 3.84 -5.57 6.76
C THR A 96 5.19 -6.19 6.44
N PHE A 97 6.19 -5.35 6.24
CA PHE A 97 7.56 -5.77 6.00
C PHE A 97 8.50 -5.17 7.05
N ALA A 98 9.58 -5.88 7.37
CA ALA A 98 10.66 -5.37 8.20
C ALA A 98 11.97 -5.38 7.39
N PHE A 99 12.35 -4.23 6.86
CA PHE A 99 13.59 -4.06 6.10
C PHE A 99 14.72 -3.64 7.04
N GLY A 100 15.40 -4.63 7.61
CA GLY A 100 16.31 -4.50 8.74
C GLY A 100 17.50 -3.58 8.53
N LEU A 101 18.22 -3.69 7.41
CA LEU A 101 19.30 -2.73 7.06
C LEU A 101 18.82 -1.57 6.19
N GLY A 102 17.57 -1.61 5.74
CA GLY A 102 16.95 -0.57 4.93
C GLY A 102 16.43 -1.06 3.57
N LEU A 103 15.94 -0.10 2.80
CA LEU A 103 15.33 -0.29 1.49
C LEU A 103 16.05 0.58 0.45
N ASP A 104 16.64 -0.05 -0.56
CA ASP A 104 17.25 0.61 -1.71
C ASP A 104 16.26 0.78 -2.86
N LEU A 105 15.93 2.05 -3.13
CA LEU A 105 15.07 2.51 -4.22
C LEU A 105 15.85 3.29 -5.29
N SER A 106 17.19 3.31 -5.23
CA SER A 106 18.06 4.09 -6.12
C SER A 106 17.91 3.74 -7.61
N ASN A 107 17.31 2.59 -7.91
CA ASN A 107 17.07 2.09 -9.26
C ASN A 107 15.69 2.49 -9.82
N LEU A 108 14.90 3.25 -9.07
CA LEU A 108 13.56 3.69 -9.44
C LEU A 108 13.54 5.14 -9.90
N SER A 109 12.49 5.52 -10.63
CA SER A 109 12.19 6.90 -11.03
C SER A 109 10.70 7.04 -11.36
N ALA A 110 10.25 8.26 -11.66
CA ALA A 110 8.88 8.50 -12.11
C ALA A 110 8.50 7.73 -13.39
N ALA A 111 9.48 7.42 -14.25
CA ALA A 111 9.26 6.61 -15.46
C ALA A 111 9.43 5.10 -15.23
N ASN A 112 10.23 4.72 -14.23
CA ASN A 112 10.63 3.35 -13.95
C ASN A 112 10.28 3.02 -12.49
N LYS A 113 9.02 2.67 -12.25
CA LYS A 113 8.44 2.50 -10.92
C LYS A 113 8.46 1.04 -10.46
N ALA A 114 8.46 0.81 -9.16
CA ALA A 114 8.01 -0.46 -8.58
C ALA A 114 6.47 -0.46 -8.45
N THR A 115 5.87 -1.62 -8.18
CA THR A 115 4.42 -1.75 -8.03
C THR A 115 4.08 -2.20 -6.61
N ILE A 116 3.15 -1.49 -5.96
CA ILE A 116 2.42 -2.00 -4.81
C ILE A 116 1.17 -2.70 -5.34
N ARG A 117 1.14 -4.03 -5.25
CA ARG A 117 -0.09 -4.79 -5.54
C ARG A 117 -0.90 -4.90 -4.27
N VAL A 118 -2.08 -4.32 -4.27
CA VAL A 118 -3.01 -4.34 -3.15
C VAL A 118 -3.99 -5.48 -3.36
N VAL A 119 -4.06 -6.40 -2.41
CA VAL A 119 -4.94 -7.56 -2.45
C VAL A 119 -5.81 -7.55 -1.21
N SER A 120 -7.13 -7.59 -1.36
CA SER A 120 -8.04 -7.72 -0.22
C SER A 120 -8.59 -9.14 -0.11
N PHE A 121 -8.96 -9.56 1.09
CA PHE A 121 -9.57 -10.86 1.33
C PHE A 121 -10.57 -10.79 2.49
N ALA A 122 -11.56 -11.68 2.49
CA ALA A 122 -12.64 -11.63 3.48
C ALA A 122 -12.20 -12.24 4.81
N ASN A 123 -11.50 -13.38 4.76
CA ASN A 123 -11.08 -14.13 5.94
C ASN A 123 -9.65 -14.67 5.77
N ALA A 124 -8.88 -14.64 6.86
CA ALA A 124 -7.59 -15.33 6.90
C ALA A 124 -7.72 -16.80 6.53
N GLY A 125 -6.91 -17.24 5.57
CA GLY A 125 -6.93 -18.59 5.03
C GLY A 125 -7.69 -18.73 3.70
N ASP A 126 -8.34 -17.67 3.21
CA ASP A 126 -8.98 -17.69 1.89
C ASP A 126 -7.95 -17.92 0.77
N ALA A 127 -8.28 -18.73 -0.24
CA ALA A 127 -7.40 -18.97 -1.40
C ALA A 127 -7.58 -17.94 -2.52
N VAL A 128 -8.57 -17.04 -2.40
CA VAL A 128 -8.94 -16.05 -3.42
C VAL A 128 -9.24 -14.72 -2.75
N PHE A 129 -9.03 -13.63 -3.49
CA PHE A 129 -9.30 -12.29 -3.00
C PHE A 129 -10.80 -12.08 -2.77
N GLY A 130 -11.14 -11.10 -1.93
CA GLY A 130 -12.50 -10.80 -1.51
C GLY A 130 -12.57 -9.42 -0.85
N ASN A 131 -13.73 -9.07 -0.30
CA ASN A 131 -13.94 -7.76 0.29
C ASN A 131 -13.23 -7.67 1.64
N SER A 132 -12.38 -6.65 1.84
CA SER A 132 -11.76 -6.39 3.14
C SER A 132 -12.81 -5.96 4.16
N THR A 133 -12.69 -6.42 5.39
CA THR A 133 -13.45 -5.89 6.52
C THR A 133 -12.87 -4.55 7.00
N ALA A 134 -13.71 -3.75 7.66
CA ALA A 134 -13.39 -2.43 8.25
C ALA A 134 -12.75 -1.39 7.31
N PHE A 135 -12.71 -1.65 6.00
CA PHE A 135 -12.19 -0.73 4.99
C PHE A 135 -13.34 -0.16 4.17
N ALA A 136 -13.96 0.91 4.68
CA ALA A 136 -15.04 1.58 3.98
C ALA A 136 -14.50 2.55 2.93
N ASN A 137 -15.15 2.60 1.77
CA ASN A 137 -14.93 3.64 0.79
C ASN A 137 -15.30 5.01 1.40
N GLY A 138 -14.53 6.06 1.12
CA GLY A 138 -14.71 7.38 1.73
C GLY A 138 -14.04 7.57 3.10
N GLN A 139 -13.47 6.51 3.71
CA GLN A 139 -12.78 6.63 5.00
C GLN A 139 -11.26 6.62 4.79
N ALA A 140 -10.60 7.72 5.16
CA ALA A 140 -9.15 7.79 5.11
C ALA A 140 -8.51 6.76 6.05
N ARG A 141 -7.47 6.09 5.59
CA ARG A 141 -6.74 5.04 6.33
C ARG A 141 -5.24 5.16 6.08
N THR A 142 -4.48 4.79 7.10
CA THR A 142 -3.02 4.70 7.04
C THR A 142 -2.58 3.35 7.55
N PHE A 143 -1.68 2.70 6.82
CA PHE A 143 -1.16 1.37 7.12
C PHE A 143 0.36 1.43 7.20
N THR A 144 0.94 0.75 8.18
CA THR A 144 2.39 0.55 8.22
C THR A 144 2.77 -0.50 7.19
N LEU A 145 3.15 -0.05 5.98
CA LEU A 145 3.56 -0.95 4.91
C LEU A 145 4.88 -1.65 5.27
N ALA A 146 5.86 -0.88 5.75
CA ALA A 146 7.14 -1.44 6.16
C ALA A 146 7.77 -0.63 7.30
N ASN A 147 8.41 -1.32 8.23
CA ASN A 147 9.40 -0.72 9.12
C ASN A 147 10.76 -0.79 8.43
N VAL A 148 11.50 0.32 8.42
CA VAL A 148 12.76 0.44 7.68
C VAL A 148 13.81 1.15 8.51
N ALA A 149 15.04 0.64 8.52
CA ALA A 149 16.15 1.34 9.17
C ALA A 149 16.58 2.59 8.39
N SER A 150 16.50 2.55 7.05
CA SER A 150 16.80 3.67 6.16
C SER A 150 16.19 3.43 4.78
N ILE A 151 16.08 4.49 3.98
CA ILE A 151 15.75 4.41 2.55
C ILE A 151 16.86 5.06 1.74
N THR A 152 17.38 4.34 0.75
CA THR A 152 18.23 4.94 -0.29
C THR A 152 17.34 5.43 -1.43
N MET A 153 17.10 6.73 -1.47
CA MET A 153 16.30 7.38 -2.53
C MET A 153 17.11 7.51 -3.82
N PRO A 154 16.46 7.48 -5.00
CA PRO A 154 17.12 7.86 -6.24
C PRO A 154 17.41 9.36 -6.25
N GLY A 155 18.51 9.78 -6.88
CA GLY A 155 18.88 11.20 -6.98
C GLY A 155 17.89 12.06 -7.80
N SER A 156 16.88 11.45 -8.44
CA SER A 156 15.91 12.13 -9.30
C SER A 156 14.67 12.66 -8.58
N THR A 157 14.37 12.21 -7.36
CA THR A 157 13.20 12.69 -6.58
C THR A 157 13.38 12.40 -5.09
N ASN A 158 12.78 13.24 -4.24
CA ASN A 158 12.69 13.03 -2.80
C ASN A 158 11.30 12.54 -2.37
N ASN A 159 10.36 12.39 -3.30
CA ASN A 159 9.00 11.91 -3.01
C ASN A 159 8.91 10.41 -3.31
N ILE A 160 8.72 9.59 -2.27
CA ILE A 160 8.61 8.14 -2.41
C ILE A 160 7.37 7.73 -3.23
N THR A 161 6.28 8.50 -3.20
CA THR A 161 5.07 8.18 -3.99
C THR A 161 5.38 8.16 -5.49
N ASP A 162 6.31 9.00 -5.96
CA ASP A 162 6.69 9.05 -7.38
C ASP A 162 7.42 7.79 -7.84
N LEU A 163 7.87 6.93 -6.93
CA LEU A 163 8.62 5.71 -7.25
C LEU A 163 7.75 4.46 -7.37
N PHE A 164 6.47 4.58 -7.02
CA PHE A 164 5.55 3.46 -7.04
C PHE A 164 4.35 3.71 -7.96
N ALA A 165 3.83 2.62 -8.50
CA ALA A 165 2.52 2.50 -9.09
C ALA A 165 1.67 1.53 -8.24
N TYR A 166 0.36 1.59 -8.39
CA TYR A 166 -0.56 0.71 -7.67
C TYR A 166 -1.23 -0.26 -8.65
N ASP A 167 -1.36 -1.52 -8.23
CA ASP A 167 -2.19 -2.53 -8.87
C ASP A 167 -3.32 -2.89 -7.91
N LEU A 168 -4.54 -2.47 -8.26
CA LEU A 168 -5.75 -2.62 -7.46
C LEU A 168 -6.72 -3.65 -8.05
N THR A 169 -6.24 -4.48 -8.98
CA THR A 169 -7.08 -5.46 -9.70
C THR A 169 -7.73 -6.49 -8.76
N GLN A 170 -7.06 -6.80 -7.65
CA GLN A 170 -7.48 -7.76 -6.63
C GLN A 170 -7.92 -7.09 -5.31
N PHE A 171 -8.18 -5.78 -5.34
CA PHE A 171 -8.65 -5.03 -4.18
C PHE A 171 -10.14 -4.69 -4.28
N ARG A 172 -10.84 -4.84 -3.15
CA ARG A 172 -12.22 -4.42 -2.90
C ARG A 172 -12.38 -3.90 -1.48
N PHE A 173 -13.09 -2.78 -1.36
CA PHE A 173 -13.58 -2.29 -0.07
C PHE A 173 -14.62 -3.24 0.54
N ALA A 174 -15.00 -2.97 1.79
CA ALA A 174 -16.02 -3.75 2.51
C ALA A 174 -17.36 -3.84 1.76
N ASP A 175 -17.75 -2.77 1.06
CA ASP A 175 -18.97 -2.69 0.24
C ASP A 175 -18.84 -3.34 -1.14
N GLY A 176 -17.66 -3.88 -1.48
CA GLY A 176 -17.38 -4.51 -2.77
C GLY A 176 -16.99 -3.54 -3.89
N THR A 177 -16.90 -2.24 -3.62
CA THR A 177 -16.46 -1.25 -4.60
C THR A 177 -14.94 -1.31 -4.82
N GLN A 178 -14.51 -0.89 -6.00
CA GLN A 178 -13.09 -0.75 -6.34
C GLN A 178 -12.60 0.66 -6.01
N SER A 179 -11.31 0.77 -5.63
CA SER A 179 -10.65 2.03 -5.33
C SER A 179 -10.05 2.69 -6.58
N ASP A 180 -9.89 4.01 -6.53
CA ASP A 180 -9.15 4.78 -7.53
C ASP A 180 -7.65 4.79 -7.18
N LEU A 181 -6.80 4.59 -8.18
CA LEU A 181 -5.34 4.67 -8.06
C LEU A 181 -4.88 6.01 -7.48
N ALA A 182 -5.57 7.11 -7.82
CA ALA A 182 -5.22 8.45 -7.35
C ALA A 182 -5.46 8.67 -5.84
N SER A 183 -6.20 7.77 -5.19
CA SER A 183 -6.49 7.84 -3.75
C SER A 183 -5.41 7.21 -2.88
N TRP A 184 -4.36 6.62 -3.47
CA TRP A 184 -3.28 5.95 -2.74
C TRP A 184 -1.98 6.74 -2.82
N SER A 185 -1.28 6.83 -1.69
CA SER A 185 0.03 7.46 -1.60
C SER A 185 0.95 6.73 -0.64
N LEU A 186 2.25 7.00 -0.74
CA LEU A 186 3.26 6.55 0.19
C LEU A 186 3.92 7.74 0.89
N ALA A 187 4.20 7.58 2.17
CA ALA A 187 5.02 8.51 2.93
C ALA A 187 6.13 7.73 3.64
N TYR A 188 7.25 8.39 3.89
CA TYR A 188 8.32 7.90 4.74
C TYR A 188 8.49 8.86 5.90
N ASP A 189 8.35 8.37 7.13
CA ASP A 189 8.41 9.20 8.34
C ASP A 189 9.78 9.21 9.04
N GLY A 190 10.79 8.57 8.42
CA GLY A 190 12.12 8.37 9.00
C GLY A 190 12.35 6.97 9.58
N SER A 191 11.29 6.23 9.90
CA SER A 191 11.37 4.89 10.52
C SER A 191 10.44 3.86 9.86
N ALA A 192 9.39 4.32 9.19
CA ALA A 192 8.41 3.49 8.53
C ALA A 192 7.95 4.10 7.21
N ILE A 193 7.59 3.21 6.29
CA ILE A 193 6.84 3.55 5.09
C ILE A 193 5.36 3.37 5.41
N VAL A 194 4.60 4.45 5.25
CA VAL A 194 3.16 4.48 5.46
C VAL A 194 2.48 4.41 4.10
N LEU A 195 1.60 3.42 3.93
CA LEU A 195 0.64 3.36 2.83
C LEU A 195 -0.63 4.06 3.27
N ALA A 196 -0.97 5.16 2.59
CA ALA A 196 -2.16 5.94 2.88
C ALA A 196 -3.20 5.74 1.79
N TYR A 197 -4.44 5.60 2.21
CA TYR A 197 -5.62 5.77 1.39
C TYR A 197 -6.36 7.02 1.85
N ALA A 198 -6.61 7.95 0.93
CA ALA A 198 -7.48 9.09 1.15
C ALA A 198 -8.46 9.15 -0.01
N SER A 199 -9.75 8.99 0.28
CA SER A 199 -10.76 9.11 -0.78
C SER A 199 -10.71 10.50 -1.38
N ALA A 200 -10.69 10.59 -2.70
CA ALA A 200 -10.99 11.81 -3.44
C ALA A 200 -12.47 12.18 -3.29
N ILE A 201 -12.94 12.43 -2.06
CA ILE A 201 -14.25 13.06 -1.85
C ILE A 201 -14.10 14.47 -2.41
N PRO A 202 -14.85 14.85 -3.46
CA PRO A 202 -14.94 16.24 -3.85
C PRO A 202 -15.49 17.00 -2.65
N GLU A 203 -14.77 18.01 -2.18
CA GLU A 203 -15.27 18.92 -1.16
C GLU A 203 -16.70 19.35 -1.56
N PRO A 204 -17.72 19.17 -0.70
CA PRO A 204 -19.05 19.64 -1.02
C PRO A 204 -19.04 21.16 -1.13
N SER A 205 -18.86 21.65 -2.35
CA SER A 205 -19.27 23.01 -2.75
C SER A 205 -20.77 23.26 -2.46
N THR A 206 -21.52 22.23 -2.03
CA THR A 206 -22.83 22.27 -1.37
C THR A 206 -22.90 23.23 -0.17
N TYR A 207 -21.82 23.45 0.58
CA TYR A 207 -21.84 24.47 1.65
C TYR A 207 -21.72 25.90 1.11
N GLY A 208 -21.11 26.10 -0.06
CA GLY A 208 -20.99 27.40 -0.72
C GLY A 208 -22.29 27.86 -1.39
N LEU A 209 -23.00 26.94 -2.06
CA LEU A 209 -24.29 27.24 -2.69
C LEU A 209 -25.42 27.41 -1.65
N GLY A 210 -25.42 26.62 -0.57
CA GLY A 210 -26.41 26.73 0.51
C GLY A 210 -26.34 28.06 1.27
N LEU A 211 -25.12 28.53 1.60
CA LEU A 211 -24.92 29.83 2.22
C LEU A 211 -25.18 31.00 1.24
N GLY A 212 -24.83 30.84 -0.04
CA GLY A 212 -25.11 31.83 -1.08
C GLY A 212 -26.60 32.06 -1.32
N CYS A 213 -27.41 31.00 -1.37
CA CYS A 213 -28.87 31.09 -1.53
C CYS A 213 -29.55 31.71 -0.29
N LEU A 214 -29.08 31.42 0.92
CA LEU A 214 -29.61 32.03 2.15
C LEU A 214 -29.25 33.53 2.24
N ALA A 215 -28.04 33.91 1.85
CA ALA A 215 -27.64 35.32 1.79
C ALA A 215 -28.48 36.12 0.77
N LEU A 216 -28.75 35.55 -0.41
CA LEU A 216 -29.62 36.16 -1.41
C LEU A 216 -31.07 36.27 -0.93
N ALA A 217 -31.59 35.24 -0.24
CA ALA A 217 -32.93 35.28 0.35
C ALA A 217 -33.06 36.37 1.43
N PHE A 218 -32.07 36.52 2.30
CA PHE A 218 -32.03 37.60 3.30
C PHE A 218 -31.96 39.00 2.66
N VAL A 219 -31.14 39.18 1.62
CA VAL A 219 -31.04 40.45 0.87
C VAL A 219 -32.35 40.79 0.16
N ALA A 220 -33.01 39.79 -0.45
CA ALA A 220 -34.31 39.98 -1.10
C ALA A 220 -35.41 40.38 -0.10
N VAL A 221 -35.45 39.77 1.09
CA VAL A 221 -36.39 40.13 2.17
C VAL A 221 -36.12 41.54 2.69
N ARG A 222 -34.84 41.94 2.84
CA ARG A 222 -34.47 43.30 3.26
C ARG A 222 -34.92 44.37 2.25
N ARG A 223 -34.76 44.13 0.94
CA ARG A 223 -35.21 45.06 -0.12
C ARG A 223 -36.73 45.22 -0.14
N ARG A 224 -37.49 44.15 0.10
CA ARG A 224 -38.97 44.24 0.16
C ARG A 224 -39.47 45.10 1.33
N ARG A 225 -38.81 45.06 2.48
CA ARG A 225 -39.20 45.86 3.67
C ARG A 225 -38.94 47.36 3.51
N GLN A 226 -38.04 47.77 2.62
CA GLN A 226 -37.76 49.19 2.35
C GLN A 226 -38.70 49.81 1.31
N SER A 227 -39.54 49.00 0.65
CA SER A 227 -40.43 49.45 -0.42
C SER A 227 -41.91 49.54 0.00
N ALA A 228 -42.23 49.33 1.28
CA ALA A 228 -43.59 49.53 1.79
C ALA A 228 -43.84 51.02 2.07
N PRO A 229 -44.75 51.71 1.35
CA PRO A 229 -45.10 53.09 1.66
C PRO A 229 -45.85 53.11 3.00
N LYS A 230 -45.50 54.05 3.89
CA LYS A 230 -46.35 54.40 5.04
C LYS A 230 -47.66 54.99 4.50
N ALA A 231 -48.76 54.30 4.77
CA ALA A 231 -50.10 54.86 4.83
C ALA A 231 -50.63 54.63 6.24
#